data_AF-A0A817GAK7-F1
#
_entry.id   AF-A0A817GAK7-F1
#
_cell.length_a   1.000
_cell.length_b   1.000
_cell.length_c   1.000
_cell.angle_alpha   90.00
_cell.angle_beta   90.00
_cell.angle_gamma   90.00
#
_symmetry.space_group_name_H-M   'P 1'
#
loop_
_entity.id
_entity.type
_entity.pdbx_description
1 polymer ?
#
loop_
_entity_poly.entity_id
_entity_poly.type
_entity_poly.pdbx_seq_one_letter_code
_entity_poly.pdbx_strand_id
1 'polypeptide(L)' 'MTENIEDAEYELEPEILESEVQWAIETLANGKAPGHDGISIELVKILKEGALKLLTTLCRQLWKAKQ' A
#
# COMPACT_ATOMS: atom_id res chain seq x y z
N MET A 1 -3.72 40.43 21.47
CA MET A 1 -3.43 39.65 20.26
C MET A 1 -3.72 38.21 20.60
N THR A 2 -4.90 37.74 20.22
CA THR A 2 -5.29 36.34 20.34
C THR A 2 -4.48 35.56 19.32
N GLU A 3 -3.60 34.69 19.81
CA GLU A 3 -2.94 33.69 18.99
C GLU A 3 -4.02 32.70 18.56
N ASN A 4 -4.57 32.94 17.37
CA ASN A 4 -5.29 31.92 16.62
C ASN A 4 -4.25 30.87 16.21
N ILE A 5 -3.96 29.96 17.13
CA ILE A 5 -3.41 28.66 16.79
C ILE A 5 -4.61 27.92 16.19
N GLU A 6 -4.94 28.25 14.94
CA GLU A 6 -5.80 27.39 14.14
C GLU A 6 -5.14 26.02 14.17
N ASP A 7 -5.90 25.07 14.70
CA ASP A 7 -5.55 23.68 14.84
C ASP A 7 -4.69 23.27 13.64
N ALA A 8 -3.45 22.87 13.92
CA ALA A 8 -2.70 22.02 13.02
C ALA A 8 -3.48 20.70 12.97
N GLU A 9 -4.56 20.70 12.19
CA GLU A 9 -5.27 19.53 11.75
C GLU A 9 -4.18 18.68 11.11
N TYR A 10 -3.73 17.64 11.84
CA TYR A 10 -2.79 16.68 11.31
C TYR A 10 -3.42 16.16 10.01
N GLU A 11 -2.92 16.59 8.84
CA GLU A 11 -3.34 16.05 7.56
C GLU A 11 -3.06 14.55 7.63
N LEU A 12 -4.12 13.78 7.85
CA LEU A 12 -4.07 12.32 7.85
C LEU A 12 -3.36 11.87 6.58
N GLU A 13 -2.41 10.95 6.68
CA GLU A 13 -1.71 10.48 5.47
C GLU A 13 -2.76 10.00 4.45
N PRO A 14 -2.60 10.38 3.17
CA PRO A 14 -3.59 10.14 2.14
C PRO A 14 -3.83 8.64 1.91
N GLU A 15 -4.94 8.31 1.27
CA GLU A 15 -5.25 6.93 0.90
C GLU A 15 -4.19 6.36 -0.05
N ILE A 16 -3.85 5.09 0.14
CA ILE A 16 -2.83 4.37 -0.65
C ILE A 16 -3.21 4.39 -2.15
N LEU A 17 -2.27 4.85 -2.98
CA LEU A 17 -2.45 4.95 -4.44
C LEU A 17 -2.04 3.65 -5.14
N GLU A 18 -2.70 3.33 -6.25
CA GLU A 18 -2.35 2.16 -7.07
C GLU A 18 -0.91 2.25 -7.61
N SER A 19 -0.44 3.46 -7.93
CA SER A 19 0.94 3.69 -8.39
C SER A 19 1.99 3.33 -7.34
N GLU A 20 1.69 3.54 -6.06
CA GLU A 20 2.60 3.20 -4.95
C GLU A 20 2.70 1.69 -4.78
N VAL A 21 1.56 0.99 -4.87
CA VAL A 21 1.51 -0.48 -4.79
C VAL A 21 2.20 -1.09 -6.00
N GLN A 22 1.98 -0.55 -7.20
CA GLN A 22 2.67 -0.99 -8.41
C GLN A 22 4.18 -0.80 -8.27
N TRP A 23 4.61 0.38 -7.82
CA TRP A 23 6.03 0.68 -7.62
C TRP A 23 6.68 -0.27 -6.59
N ALA A 24 5.96 -0.57 -5.50
CA ALA A 24 6.42 -1.53 -4.50
C ALA A 24 6.58 -2.95 -5.10
N ILE A 25 5.60 -3.41 -5.88
CA ILE A 25 5.67 -4.73 -6.55
C ILE A 25 6.88 -4.79 -7.49
N GLU A 26 7.09 -3.76 -8.31
CA GLU A 26 8.20 -3.71 -9.28
C GLU A 26 9.57 -3.67 -8.58
N THR A 27 9.68 -2.92 -7.49
CA THR A 27 10.92 -2.72 -6.74
C THR A 27 11.32 -3.93 -5.89
N LEU A 28 10.37 -4.80 -5.54
CA LEU A 28 10.68 -6.00 -4.77
C LEU A 28 11.60 -6.95 -5.54
N ALA A 29 12.67 -7.41 -4.88
CA ALA A 29 13.63 -8.32 -5.49
C ALA A 29 13.02 -9.72 -5.74
N ASN A 30 13.31 -10.28 -6.91
CA ASN A 30 12.96 -11.64 -7.29
C ASN A 30 13.89 -12.66 -6.61
N GLY A 31 13.53 -13.94 -6.64
CA GLY A 31 14.29 -15.06 -6.09
C GLY A 31 14.17 -15.22 -4.58
N LYS A 32 13.22 -14.51 -3.95
CA LYS A 32 12.94 -14.68 -2.51
C LYS A 32 12.15 -15.96 -2.29
N ALA A 33 12.41 -16.62 -1.15
CA ALA A 33 11.58 -17.74 -0.73
C ALA A 33 10.11 -17.29 -0.64
N PRO A 34 9.15 -18.14 -1.10
CA PRO A 34 7.74 -17.82 -0.98
C PRO A 34 7.35 -17.65 0.49
N GLY A 35 6.27 -16.90 0.73
CA GLY A 35 5.69 -16.78 2.07
C GLY A 35 5.19 -18.12 2.60
N HIS A 36 4.73 -18.13 3.86
CA HIS A 36 4.07 -19.31 4.44
C HIS A 36 2.82 -19.73 3.65
N ASP A 37 2.20 -18.76 2.97
CA ASP A 37 1.09 -18.95 2.03
C ASP A 37 1.50 -19.62 0.70
N GLY A 38 2.80 -19.85 0.47
CA GLY A 38 3.33 -20.40 -0.77
C GLY A 38 3.34 -19.41 -1.94
N ILE A 39 3.02 -18.14 -1.71
CA ILE A 39 2.98 -17.11 -2.75
C ILE A 39 4.36 -16.46 -2.85
N SER A 40 4.94 -16.50 -4.05
CA SER A 40 6.18 -15.80 -4.37
C SER A 40 5.89 -14.46 -5.06
N ILE A 41 6.84 -13.54 -4.99
CA ILE A 41 6.69 -12.22 -5.60
C ILE A 41 6.63 -12.29 -7.14
N GLU A 42 7.24 -13.31 -7.74
CA GLU A 42 7.16 -13.56 -9.18
C GLU A 42 5.73 -13.83 -9.64
N LEU A 43 4.96 -14.59 -8.85
CA LEU A 43 3.54 -14.84 -9.14
C LEU A 43 2.73 -13.55 -9.12
N VAL A 44 2.96 -12.70 -8.14
CA VAL A 44 2.32 -11.38 -8.04
C VAL A 44 2.65 -10.51 -9.26
N LYS A 45 3.91 -10.52 -9.72
CA LYS A 45 4.35 -9.81 -10.92
C LYS A 45 3.73 -10.35 -12.21
N ILE A 46 3.47 -11.66 -12.30
CA ILE A 46 2.81 -12.28 -13.46
C ILE A 46 1.32 -11.88 -13.53
N LEU A 47 0.65 -11.82 -12.38
CA LEU A 47 -0.76 -11.49 -12.28
C LEU A 47 -1.08 -10.00 -12.56
N LYS A 48 -0.06 -9.13 -12.54
CA LYS A 48 -0.14 -7.69 -12.90
C LYS A 48 -1.38 -7.00 -12.31
N GLU A 49 -2.29 -6.56 -13.18
CA GLU A 49 -3.50 -5.79 -12.84
C GLU A 49 -4.42 -6.49 -11.83
N GLY A 50 -4.53 -7.82 -11.92
CA GLY A 50 -5.37 -8.59 -11.01
C GLY A 50 -4.83 -8.56 -9.57
N ALA A 51 -3.51 -8.72 -9.42
CA ALA A 51 -2.86 -8.62 -8.12
C ALA A 51 -2.78 -7.18 -7.62
N LEU A 52 -2.54 -6.21 -8.51
CA LEU A 52 -2.45 -4.79 -8.17
C LEU A 52 -3.72 -4.27 -7.51
N LYS A 53 -4.89 -4.55 -8.11
CA LYS A 53 -6.19 -4.11 -7.56
C LYS A 53 -6.50 -4.79 -6.24
N LEU A 54 -6.21 -6.09 -6.13
CA LEU A 54 -6.45 -6.86 -4.91
C LEU A 54 -5.57 -6.35 -3.76
N LEU A 55 -4.26 -6.18 -4.00
CA LEU A 55 -3.33 -5.65 -3.02
C LEU A 55 -3.68 -4.21 -2.62
N THR A 56 -4.01 -3.35 -3.58
CA THR A 56 -4.40 -1.97 -3.27
C THR A 56 -5.67 -1.92 -2.41
N THR A 57 -6.66 -2.73 -2.74
CA THR A 57 -7.91 -2.80 -1.94
C THR A 57 -7.62 -3.27 -0.52
N LEU A 58 -6.82 -4.32 -0.35
CA LEU A 58 -6.43 -4.82 0.97
C LEU A 58 -5.62 -3.78 1.77
N CYS A 59 -4.64 -3.14 1.13
CA CYS A 59 -3.85 -2.08 1.74
C CYS A 59 -4.73 -0.92 2.22
N ARG A 60 -5.69 -0.48 1.40
CA ARG A 60 -6.66 0.57 1.78
C ARG A 60 -7.57 0.16 2.94
N GLN A 61 -8.03 -1.09 2.94
CA GLN A 61 -8.84 -1.62 4.05
C GLN A 61 -8.06 -1.63 5.36
N LEU A 62 -6.80 -2.08 5.33
CA LEU A 62 -5.90 -2.06 6.48
C LEU A 62 -5.59 -0.62 6.94
N TRP A 63 -5.40 0.30 6.00
CA TRP A 63 -5.17 1.72 6.28
C TRP A 63 -6.37 2.35 6.99
N LYS A 64 -7.58 2.14 6.45
CA LYS A 64 -8.84 2.63 7.04
C LYS A 64 -9.18 2.01 8.38
N ALA A 65 -8.74 0.76 8.62
CA ALA A 65 -8.90 0.11 9.92
C ALA A 65 -7.91 0.63 10.97
N LYS A 66 -6.82 1.28 10.54
CA LYS A 66 -5.78 1.84 11.43
C LYS A 66 -6.06 3.29 11.83
N GLN A 67 -6.71 4.07 10.97
CA GLN A 67 -7.21 5.41 11.30
C GLN A 67 -8.27 5.35 12.41
#